data_AF-Q977S9-F1
#
_entry.id   AF-Q977S9-F1
#
_cell.length_a   1.000
_cell.length_b   1.000
_cell.length_c   1.000
_cell.angle_alpha   90.00
_cell.angle_beta   90.00
_cell.angle_gamma   90.00
#
_symmetry.space_group_name_H-M   'P 1'
#
loop_
_entity.id
_entity.type
_entity.pdbx_description
1 polymer ?
#
loop_
_entity_poly.entity_id
_entity_poly.type
_entity_poly.pdbx_seq_one_letter_code
_entity_poly.pdbx_strand_id
1 'polypeptide(L)'
;MSEIIGYKIHQIVDNGQAVQMSLAEDVQTEPISQKQLIMENVSKKLDQDTKEQVMPLLEAMLQAQPTIKMKSYAQTNISITMPKNRYEKLGRPQVGQVLRIDIQKI
;
A
#
# COMPACT_ATOMS: atom_id res chain seq x y z
N MET A 1 0.36 22.56 3.13
CA MET A 1 1.13 21.75 4.09
C MET A 1 1.41 20.42 3.41
N SER A 2 2.67 20.11 3.11
CA SER A 2 3.05 18.84 2.48
C SER A 2 2.94 17.71 3.51
N GLU A 3 2.19 16.67 3.18
CA GLU A 3 2.04 15.47 3.99
C GLU A 3 3.41 14.80 4.15
N ILE A 4 3.83 14.57 5.39
CA ILE A 4 5.11 13.92 5.68
C ILE A 4 4.86 12.41 5.64
N ILE A 5 5.30 11.77 4.56
CA ILE A 5 5.11 10.33 4.34
C ILE A 5 6.40 9.58 4.70
N GLY A 6 6.25 8.55 5.55
CA GLY A 6 7.33 7.62 5.90
C GLY A 6 7.44 6.48 4.90
N TYR A 7 8.66 6.11 4.53
CA TYR A 7 8.97 5.02 3.62
C TYR A 7 9.86 4.00 4.30
N LYS A 8 9.40 2.75 4.41
CA LYS A 8 10.13 1.66 5.03
C LYS A 8 11.13 1.05 4.05
N ILE A 9 12.37 0.84 4.50
CA ILE A 9 13.40 0.16 3.70
C ILE A 9 13.12 -1.34 3.68
N HIS A 10 12.95 -1.90 2.48
CA HIS A 10 12.74 -3.32 2.26
C HIS A 10 14.01 -4.06 1.87
N GLN A 11 14.90 -3.39 1.13
CA GLN A 11 16.11 -4.00 0.60
C GLN A 11 17.23 -2.98 0.50
N ILE A 12 18.45 -3.43 0.77
CA ILE A 12 19.68 -2.68 0.53
C ILE A 12 20.63 -3.59 -0.24
N VAL A 13 21.22 -3.07 -1.32
CA VAL A 13 22.25 -3.73 -2.10
C VAL A 13 23.47 -2.81 -2.13
N ASP A 14 24.61 -3.28 -1.63
CA ASP A 14 25.90 -2.58 -1.67
C ASP A 14 26.81 -3.29 -2.68
N ASN A 15 27.27 -2.57 -3.69
CA ASN A 15 28.20 -3.09 -4.71
C ASN A 15 29.62 -2.54 -4.57
N GLY A 16 29.93 -1.89 -3.44
CA GLY A 16 31.24 -1.31 -3.13
C GLY A 16 31.36 0.17 -3.50
N GLN A 17 30.83 0.58 -4.66
CA GLN A 17 30.88 1.98 -5.14
C GLN A 17 29.60 2.74 -4.80
N ALA A 18 28.46 2.07 -4.89
CA ALA A 18 27.15 2.62 -4.65
C ALA A 18 26.30 1.68 -3.79
N VAL A 19 25.34 2.28 -3.09
CA VAL A 19 24.33 1.59 -2.33
C VAL A 19 22.98 1.89 -2.97
N GLN A 20 22.24 0.84 -3.30
CA GLN A 20 20.86 0.90 -3.76
C GLN A 20 19.94 0.50 -2.62
N MET A 21 18.95 1.34 -2.34
CA MET A 21 17.90 1.08 -1.35
C MET A 21 16.54 1.04 -2.03
N SER A 22 15.77 0.01 -1.72
CA SER A 22 14.36 -0.11 -2.14
C SER A 22 13.48 0.19 -0.94
N LEU A 23 12.60 1.18 -1.08
CA LEU A 23 11.67 1.62 -0.04
C LEU A 23 10.24 1.60 -0.56
N ALA A 24 9.29 1.41 0.33
CA ALA A 24 7.87 1.54 0.03
C ALA A 24 7.16 2.29 1.16
N GLU A 25 6.07 2.98 0.86
CA GLU A 25 5.32 3.74 1.87
C GLU A 25 4.97 2.86 3.07
N ASP A 26 5.24 3.36 4.28
CA ASP A 26 4.90 2.68 5.54
C ASP A 26 3.42 2.88 5.87
N VAL A 27 2.56 2.42 4.97
CA VAL A 27 1.12 2.46 5.13
C VAL A 27 0.64 1.11 5.67
N GLN A 28 0.08 1.11 6.88
CA GLN A 28 -0.68 -0.05 7.36
C GLN A 28 -2.00 -0.09 6.60
N THR A 29 -2.10 -0.99 5.61
CA THR A 29 -3.35 -1.14 4.87
C THR A 29 -4.19 -2.26 5.48
N GLU A 30 -5.42 -1.96 5.92
CA GLU A 30 -6.35 -2.98 6.43
C GLU A 30 -6.94 -3.81 5.28
N PRO A 31 -6.69 -5.12 5.14
CA PRO A 31 -7.16 -5.90 3.99
C PRO A 31 -8.66 -5.66 3.71
N ILE A 32 -8.98 -5.14 2.52
CA ILE A 32 -10.36 -4.91 2.10
C ILE A 32 -10.80 -6.24 1.51
N SER A 33 -11.89 -6.79 2.03
CA SER A 33 -12.44 -8.04 1.52
C SER A 33 -13.11 -7.79 0.17
N GLN A 34 -12.88 -8.66 -0.82
CA GLN A 34 -13.60 -8.59 -2.10
C GLN A 34 -15.12 -8.60 -1.90
N LYS A 35 -15.61 -9.27 -0.84
CA LYS A 35 -17.01 -9.24 -0.40
C LYS A 35 -17.50 -7.82 -0.09
N GLN A 36 -16.71 -7.02 0.61
CA GLN A 36 -17.06 -5.63 0.97
C GLN A 36 -17.12 -4.74 -0.28
N LEU A 37 -16.17 -4.90 -1.22
CA LEU A 37 -16.18 -4.17 -2.49
C LEU A 37 -17.41 -4.48 -3.36
N ILE A 38 -17.81 -5.75 -3.43
CA ILE A 38 -19.01 -6.15 -4.18
C ILE A 38 -20.26 -5.58 -3.52
N MET A 39 -20.36 -5.69 -2.19
CA MET A 39 -21.49 -5.13 -1.43
C MET A 39 -21.61 -3.62 -1.62
N GLU A 40 -20.50 -2.89 -1.52
CA GLU A 40 -20.47 -1.45 -1.74
C GLU A 40 -20.91 -1.07 -3.15
N ASN A 41 -20.38 -1.72 -4.18
CA ASN A 41 -20.73 -1.39 -5.57
C ASN A 41 -22.20 -1.69 -5.89
N VAL A 42 -22.73 -2.81 -5.39
CA VAL A 42 -24.14 -3.17 -5.60
C VAL A 42 -25.04 -2.22 -4.81
N SER A 43 -24.69 -1.89 -3.56
CA SER A 43 -25.42 -0.90 -2.78
C SER A 43 -25.40 0.50 -3.40
N LYS A 44 -24.31 0.93 -4.06
CA LYS A 44 -24.27 2.24 -4.72
C LYS A 44 -25.16 2.30 -5.97
N LYS A 45 -25.52 1.17 -6.57
CA LYS A 45 -26.26 1.09 -7.84
C LYS A 45 -27.74 0.71 -7.70
N LEU A 46 -28.20 0.34 -6.50
CA LEU A 46 -29.57 -0.10 -6.25
C LEU A 46 -30.35 0.91 -5.41
N ASP A 47 -31.63 1.06 -5.76
CA ASP A 47 -32.62 1.81 -5.00
C ASP A 47 -32.97 1.08 -3.69
N GLN A 48 -33.57 1.80 -2.74
CA GLN A 48 -33.73 1.33 -1.35
C GLN A 48 -34.60 0.06 -1.25
N ASP A 49 -35.69 -0.01 -2.01
CA ASP A 49 -36.58 -1.18 -2.04
C ASP A 49 -35.91 -2.42 -2.66
N THR A 50 -35.06 -2.22 -3.66
CA THR A 50 -34.36 -3.32 -4.36
C THR A 50 -33.18 -3.85 -3.54
N LYS A 51 -32.56 -3.00 -2.72
CA LYS A 51 -31.48 -3.40 -1.79
C LYS A 51 -31.95 -4.42 -0.77
N GLU A 52 -33.12 -4.21 -0.18
CA GLU A 52 -33.64 -5.09 0.88
C GLU A 52 -33.90 -6.52 0.39
N GLN A 53 -34.25 -6.68 -0.89
CA GLN A 53 -34.48 -8.00 -1.50
C GLN A 53 -33.18 -8.65 -2.02
N VAL A 54 -32.24 -7.86 -2.53
CA VAL A 54 -31.05 -8.37 -3.22
C VAL A 54 -29.85 -8.57 -2.29
N MET A 55 -29.68 -7.75 -1.24
CA MET A 55 -28.56 -7.90 -0.29
C MET A 55 -28.52 -9.27 0.41
N PRO A 56 -29.64 -9.84 0.91
CA PRO A 56 -29.60 -11.14 1.60
C PRO A 56 -29.12 -12.27 0.68
N LEU A 57 -29.52 -12.24 -0.59
CA LEU A 57 -29.11 -13.22 -1.60
C LEU A 57 -27.62 -13.05 -1.95
N LEU A 58 -27.17 -11.81 -2.13
CA LEU A 58 -25.79 -11.48 -2.43
C LEU A 58 -24.86 -11.89 -1.27
N GLU A 59 -25.28 -11.69 -0.01
CA GLU A 59 -24.53 -12.14 1.16
C GLU A 59 -24.40 -13.65 1.22
N ALA A 60 -25.48 -14.40 0.97
CA ALA A 60 -25.46 -15.86 0.96
C ALA A 60 -24.54 -16.42 -0.14
N MET A 61 -24.58 -15.83 -1.35
CA MET A 61 -23.68 -16.19 -2.44
C MET A 61 -22.21 -15.86 -2.13
N LEU A 62 -21.94 -14.72 -1.49
CA LEU A 62 -20.58 -14.31 -1.12
C LEU A 62 -20.03 -15.09 0.08
N GLN A 63 -20.87 -15.66 0.96
CA GLN A 63 -20.44 -16.57 2.02
C GLN A 63 -19.98 -17.92 1.47
N ALA A 64 -20.57 -18.39 0.36
CA ALA A 64 -20.19 -19.64 -0.30
C ALA A 64 -18.90 -19.53 -1.14
N GLN A 65 -18.43 -18.30 -1.40
CA GLN A 65 -17.20 -18.06 -2.15
C GLN A 65 -15.98 -17.96 -1.20
N PRO A 66 -14.83 -18.55 -1.56
CA PRO A 66 -13.60 -18.36 -0.79
C PRO A 66 -13.27 -16.86 -0.74
N THR A 67 -13.00 -16.35 0.47
CA THR A 67 -12.70 -14.92 0.67
C THR A 67 -11.34 -14.59 0.04
N ILE A 68 -11.35 -14.06 -1.18
CA ILE A 68 -10.13 -13.56 -1.83
C ILE A 68 -9.82 -12.20 -1.20
N LYS A 69 -8.73 -12.13 -0.43
CA LYS A 69 -8.17 -10.87 0.08
C LYS A 69 -7.53 -10.13 -1.09
N MET A 70 -8.32 -9.43 -1.90
CA MET A 70 -7.80 -8.64 -3.00
C MET A 70 -7.43 -7.24 -2.47
N LYS A 71 -6.13 -6.98 -2.34
CA LYS A 71 -5.61 -5.64 -2.13
C LYS A 71 -4.44 -5.36 -3.05
N SER A 72 -4.56 -4.34 -3.87
CA SER A 72 -3.43 -3.52 -4.26
C SER A 72 -3.86 -2.07 -4.12
N TYR A 73 -3.61 -1.47 -2.95
CA TYR A 73 -3.47 -0.01 -2.93
C TYR A 73 -2.23 0.29 -3.78
N ALA A 74 -2.33 1.29 -4.67
CA ALA A 74 -1.16 1.76 -5.41
C ALA A 74 -0.20 2.38 -4.38
N GLN A 75 0.84 1.64 -4.02
CA GLN A 75 1.85 2.07 -3.07
C GLN A 75 2.97 2.76 -3.83
N THR A 76 3.41 3.93 -3.36
CA THR A 76 4.61 4.55 -3.93
C THR A 76 5.82 3.73 -3.52
N ASN A 77 6.51 3.19 -4.52
CA ASN A 77 7.79 2.50 -4.35
C ASN A 77 8.91 3.42 -4.81
N ILE A 78 9.95 3.56 -3.99
CA ILE A 78 11.09 4.42 -4.25
C ILE A 78 12.35 3.57 -4.28
N SER A 79 13.10 3.65 -5.38
CA SER A 79 14.45 3.08 -5.48
C SER A 79 15.46 4.22 -5.49
N ILE A 80 16.29 4.29 -4.45
CA ILE A 80 17.34 5.31 -4.32
C ILE A 80 18.69 4.64 -4.53
N THR A 81 19.42 5.05 -5.56
CA THR A 81 20.82 4.67 -5.74
C THR A 81 21.70 5.87 -5.40
N MET A 82 22.64 5.68 -4.47
CA MET A 82 23.56 6.73 -4.05
C MET A 82 24.99 6.22 -3.88
N PRO A 83 26.01 7.08 -4.02
CA PRO A 83 27.39 6.71 -3.73
C PRO A 83 27.56 6.27 -2.27
N LYS A 84 28.47 5.32 -2.03
CA LYS A 84 28.68 4.73 -0.69
C LYS A 84 29.01 5.79 0.38
N ASN A 85 29.83 6.77 0.04
CA ASN A 85 30.17 7.85 0.97
C ASN A 85 28.95 8.67 1.44
N ARG A 86 27.92 8.84 0.61
CA ARG A 86 26.68 9.55 0.96
C ARG A 86 25.82 8.69 1.87
N TYR A 87 25.70 7.40 1.56
CA TYR A 87 25.00 6.44 2.41
C TYR A 87 25.61 6.35 3.82
N GLU A 88 26.93 6.37 3.92
CA GLU A 88 27.62 6.37 5.22
C GLU A 88 27.36 7.65 6.02
N LYS A 89 27.38 8.81 5.36
CA LYS A 89 27.05 10.10 5.99
C LYS A 89 25.59 10.20 6.45
N LEU A 90 24.69 9.43 5.83
CA LEU A 90 23.29 9.27 6.25
C LEU A 90 23.12 8.41 7.51
N GLY A 91 24.21 7.90 8.10
CA GLY A 91 24.15 7.06 9.29
C GLY A 91 23.92 5.58 8.99
N ARG A 92 24.11 5.14 7.74
CA ARG A 92 23.95 3.75 7.30
C ARG A 92 22.57 3.16 7.67
N PRO A 93 21.48 3.74 7.16
CA PRO A 93 20.13 3.26 7.49
C PRO A 93 19.96 1.78 7.08
N GLN A 94 19.23 1.02 7.88
CA GLN A 94 19.11 -0.44 7.78
C GLN A 94 17.74 -0.88 7.25
N VAL A 95 17.67 -2.10 6.71
CA VAL A 95 16.39 -2.74 6.34
C VAL A 95 15.44 -2.75 7.55
N GLY A 96 14.19 -2.36 7.31
CA GLY A 96 13.16 -2.24 8.34
C GLY A 96 13.04 -0.85 8.96
N GLN A 97 14.04 0.03 8.80
CA GLN A 97 13.93 1.42 9.23
C GLN A 97 13.07 2.24 8.26
N VAL A 98 12.49 3.32 8.78
CA VAL A 98 11.62 4.24 8.03
C VAL A 98 12.38 5.53 7.75
N LEU A 99 12.45 5.92 6.48
CA LEU A 99 12.97 7.21 6.06
C LEU A 99 11.83 8.16 5.76
N ARG A 100 12.00 9.43 6.14
CA ARG A 100 11.14 10.51 5.69
C ARG A 100 11.57 10.95 4.30
N ILE A 101 10.63 10.99 3.35
CA ILE A 101 10.89 11.47 1.99
C ILE A 101 9.84 12.52 1.65
N ASP A 102 10.31 13.73 1.36
CA ASP A 102 9.45 14.84 0.94
C ASP A 102 9.54 14.99 -0.59
N ILE A 103 8.42 14.81 -1.30
CA ILE A 103 8.34 14.91 -2.77
C ILE A 103 7.53 16.17 -3.12
N GLN A 104 8.14 17.10 -3.85
CA GLN A 104 7.50 18.34 -4.28
C GLN A 104 7.76 18.59 -5.76
N LYS A 105 6.73 19.04 -6.49
CA LYS A 105 6.86 19.50 -7.88
C LYS A 105 7.44 20.92 -7.88
N ILE A 106 8.41 21.16 -8.75
CA ILE A 106 8.99 22.49 -9.03
C ILE A 106 8.27 23.10 -10.23
#